data_AF-A0A382Z6F0-F1
#
_entry.id   AF-A0A382Z6F0-F1
#
_cell.length_a   1.000
_cell.length_b   1.000
_cell.length_c   1.000
_cell.angle_alpha   90.00
_cell.angle_beta   90.00
_cell.angle_gamma   90.00
#
_symmetry.space_group_name_H-M   'P 1'
#
loop_
_entity.id
_entity.type
_entity.pdbx_description
1 polymer ?
#
loop_
_entity_poly.entity_id
_entity_poly.type
_entity_poly.pdbx_seq_one_letter_code
_entity_poly.pdbx_strand_id
1 'polypeptide(L)'
;MVEYLGNISKYLGLPINASSHGHMIDNMIGWVHWLMILLFVGWGVYLIIAVIKFSSKSNPKADYHGVKSHFSQYIEYGVIIFEAFLLIGLSIPLYSQIKTKLPSANEVHHIRVVAQQFNWNIH
;
A
#
# COMPACT_ATOMS: atom_id res chain seq x y z
N MET A 1 0.93 -3.35 -18.50
CA MET A 1 0.35 -2.11 -17.95
C MET A 1 0.38 -2.12 -16.42
N VAL A 2 -0.15 -3.16 -15.76
CA VAL A 2 -0.19 -3.26 -14.29
C VAL A 2 1.21 -3.32 -13.64
N GLU A 3 2.15 -4.06 -14.23
CA GLU A 3 3.54 -4.15 -13.75
C GLU A 3 4.35 -2.87 -13.98
N TYR A 4 3.99 -2.08 -14.99
CA TYR A 4 4.70 -0.83 -15.31
C TYR A 4 4.52 0.21 -14.19
N LEU A 5 3.31 0.28 -13.61
CA LEU A 5 3.03 1.14 -12.46
C LEU A 5 3.66 0.63 -11.16
N GLY A 6 3.82 -0.70 -11.00
CA GLY A 6 4.49 -1.31 -9.85
C GLY A 6 6.01 -1.03 -9.77
N ASN A 7 6.65 -0.68 -10.88
CA ASN A 7 8.10 -0.44 -10.95
C ASN A 7 8.60 0.77 -10.14
N ILE A 8 7.69 1.61 -9.60
CA ILE A 8 8.08 2.72 -8.72
C ILE A 8 8.84 2.24 -7.48
N SER A 9 8.63 1.00 -7.07
CA SER A 9 9.33 0.35 -5.95
C SER A 9 10.86 0.37 -6.06
N LYS A 10 11.40 0.39 -7.29
CA LYS A 10 12.84 0.54 -7.57
C LYS A 10 13.42 1.86 -7.05
N TYR A 11 12.59 2.88 -6.90
CA TYR A 11 12.98 4.21 -6.41
C TYR A 11 12.67 4.41 -4.92
N LEU A 12 12.09 3.41 -4.25
CA LEU A 12 11.74 3.48 -2.83
C LEU A 12 12.89 3.06 -1.89
N GLY A 13 14.08 2.81 -2.43
CA GLY A 13 15.24 2.36 -1.64
C GLY A 13 15.12 0.93 -1.14
N LEU A 14 14.35 0.08 -1.81
CA LEU A 14 14.25 -1.34 -1.49
C LEU A 14 15.58 -2.05 -1.77
N PRO A 15 15.93 -3.10 -0.99
CA PRO A 15 17.09 -3.92 -1.29
C PRO A 15 16.94 -4.60 -2.66
N ILE A 16 18.07 -5.02 -3.24
CA ILE A 16 18.07 -5.75 -4.52
C ILE A 16 17.21 -7.00 -4.36
N ASN A 17 16.22 -7.13 -5.24
CA ASN A 17 15.40 -8.31 -5.28
C ASN A 17 16.19 -9.51 -5.84
N ALA A 18 16.26 -10.57 -5.04
CA ALA A 18 16.95 -11.82 -5.35
C ALA A 18 16.01 -13.04 -5.43
N SER A 19 14.69 -12.83 -5.57
CA SER A 19 13.72 -13.94 -5.68
C SER A 19 12.54 -13.61 -6.59
N SER A 20 11.91 -14.64 -7.16
CA SER A 20 10.69 -14.48 -7.96
C SER A 20 9.55 -13.85 -7.15
N HIS A 21 9.37 -14.28 -5.90
CA HIS A 21 8.36 -13.75 -4.99
C HIS A 21 8.65 -12.29 -4.60
N GLY A 22 9.92 -11.92 -4.49
CA GLY A 22 10.32 -10.54 -4.25
C GLY A 22 9.84 -9.59 -5.35
N HIS A 23 9.80 -10.04 -6.61
CA HIS A 23 9.31 -9.19 -7.71
C HIS A 23 7.82 -8.90 -7.57
N MET A 24 7.05 -9.88 -7.12
CA MET A 24 5.62 -9.73 -6.86
C MET A 24 5.37 -8.79 -5.68
N ILE A 25 6.17 -8.91 -4.61
CA ILE A 25 6.12 -8.02 -3.45
C ILE A 25 6.46 -6.58 -3.86
N ASP A 26 7.54 -6.38 -4.62
CA ASP A 26 7.96 -5.05 -5.08
C ASP A 26 6.88 -4.37 -5.91
N ASN A 27 6.21 -5.12 -6.81
CA ASN A 27 5.10 -4.58 -7.59
C ASN A 27 3.90 -4.22 -6.71
N MET A 28 3.55 -5.04 -5.71
CA MET A 28 2.49 -4.75 -4.75
C MET A 28 2.82 -3.50 -3.92
N ILE A 29 4.06 -3.38 -3.43
CA ILE A 29 4.54 -2.21 -2.70
C ILE A 29 4.40 -0.96 -3.58
N GLY A 30 4.75 -1.04 -4.87
CA GLY A 30 4.57 0.06 -5.82
C GLY A 30 3.12 0.51 -5.94
N TRP A 31 2.17 -0.42 -6.06
CA TRP A 31 0.73 -0.12 -6.10
C TRP A 31 0.21 0.53 -4.82
N VAL A 32 0.67 0.07 -3.67
CA VAL A 32 0.33 0.68 -2.37
C VAL A 32 0.87 2.11 -2.30
N HIS A 33 2.09 2.36 -2.77
CA HIS A 33 2.66 3.71 -2.76
C HIS A 33 1.94 4.67 -3.70
N TRP A 34 1.43 4.18 -4.84
CA TRP A 34 0.55 4.98 -5.70
C TRP A 34 -0.74 5.40 -4.99
N LEU A 35 -1.36 4.49 -4.25
CA LEU A 35 -2.52 4.84 -3.44
C LEU A 35 -2.14 5.87 -2.37
N MET A 36 -1.04 5.63 -1.64
CA MET A 36 -0.58 6.53 -0.58
C MET A 36 -0.32 7.95 -1.09
N ILE A 37 0.38 8.11 -2.22
CA ILE A 37 0.67 9.44 -2.75
C ILE A 37 -0.60 10.14 -3.23
N LEU A 38 -1.53 9.42 -3.87
CA LEU A 38 -2.80 9.96 -4.32
C LEU A 38 -3.66 10.44 -3.14
N LEU A 39 -3.77 9.63 -2.09
CA LEU A 39 -4.48 10.00 -0.87
C LEU A 39 -3.78 11.16 -0.15
N PHE A 40 -2.47 11.12 0.00
CA PHE A 40 -1.70 12.17 0.64
C PHE A 40 -1.90 13.53 -0.05
N VAL A 41 -1.78 13.57 -1.38
CA VAL A 41 -1.98 14.80 -2.15
C VAL A 41 -3.44 15.23 -2.12
N GLY A 42 -4.39 14.32 -2.32
CA GLY A 42 -5.82 14.63 -2.33
C GLY A 42 -6.29 15.21 -0.99
N TRP A 43 -6.01 14.51 0.11
CA TRP A 43 -6.36 14.97 1.45
C TRP A 43 -5.55 16.18 1.89
N GLY A 44 -4.28 16.26 1.51
CA GLY A 44 -3.41 17.40 1.80
C GLY A 44 -3.93 18.69 1.16
N VAL A 45 -4.28 18.64 -0.13
CA VAL A 45 -4.89 19.78 -0.84
C VAL A 45 -6.22 20.16 -0.22
N TYR A 46 -7.08 19.18 0.08
CA TYR A 46 -8.36 19.43 0.75
C TYR A 46 -8.16 20.13 2.10
N LEU A 47 -7.24 19.65 2.92
CA LEU A 47 -6.93 20.23 4.23
C LEU A 47 -6.45 21.67 4.10
N ILE A 48 -5.52 21.95 3.18
CA ILE A 48 -5.00 23.30 2.93
C ILE A 48 -6.15 24.24 2.52
N ILE A 49 -6.99 23.81 1.59
CA ILE A 49 -8.16 24.60 1.15
C ILE A 49 -9.11 24.82 2.33
N ALA A 50 -9.40 23.78 3.11
CA ALA A 50 -10.30 23.88 4.23
C ALA A 50 -9.81 24.89 5.28
N VAL A 51 -8.53 24.83 5.65
CA VAL A 51 -7.93 25.76 6.63
C VAL A 51 -7.94 27.20 6.11
N ILE A 52 -7.55 27.43 4.85
CA ILE A 52 -7.50 28.80 4.30
C ILE A 52 -8.91 29.36 4.13
N LYS A 53 -9.80 28.59 3.49
CA LYS A 53 -11.16 29.01 3.16
C LYS A 53 -11.99 29.18 4.42
N PHE A 54 -12.00 28.21 5.33
CA PHE A 54 -12.84 28.23 6.53
C PHE A 54 -12.15 28.81 7.78
N SER A 55 -11.01 29.49 7.62
CA SER A 55 -10.41 30.25 8.72
C SER A 55 -11.37 31.35 9.22
N SER A 56 -11.31 31.67 10.52
CA SER A 56 -12.12 32.75 11.11
C SER A 56 -11.87 34.12 10.47
N LYS A 57 -10.68 34.31 9.90
CA LYS A 57 -10.31 35.51 9.13
C LYS A 57 -11.13 35.63 7.83
N SER A 58 -11.28 34.53 7.09
CA SER A 58 -11.97 34.51 5.80
C SER A 58 -13.48 34.27 5.94
N ASN A 59 -13.89 33.45 6.90
CA ASN A 59 -15.28 33.08 7.19
C ASN A 59 -15.55 33.14 8.71
N PRO A 60 -15.90 34.32 9.26
CA PRO A 60 -16.06 34.52 10.70
C PRO A 60 -17.34 33.89 11.29
N LYS A 61 -18.32 33.53 10.45
CA LYS A 61 -19.55 32.83 10.87
C LYS A 61 -19.55 31.41 10.31
N ALA A 62 -19.65 30.42 11.18
CA ALA A 62 -19.74 29.02 10.78
C ALA A 62 -21.11 28.70 10.17
N ASP A 63 -21.12 27.84 9.15
CA ASP A 63 -22.33 27.25 8.59
C ASP A 63 -22.60 25.89 9.27
N TYR A 64 -23.77 25.78 9.90
CA TYR A 64 -24.21 24.57 10.61
C TYR A 64 -25.08 23.64 9.74
N HIS A 65 -25.49 24.08 8.55
CA HIS A 65 -26.25 23.24 7.63
C HIS A 65 -25.37 22.22 6.88
N GLY A 66 -24.06 22.47 6.81
CA GLY A 66 -23.07 21.54 6.31
C GLY A 66 -23.17 21.25 4.80
N VAL A 67 -22.35 20.30 4.33
CA VAL A 67 -22.33 19.88 2.93
C VAL A 67 -23.54 18.99 2.64
N LYS A 68 -24.45 19.46 1.77
CA LYS A 68 -25.63 18.69 1.33
C LYS A 68 -25.39 17.83 0.09
N SER A 69 -24.16 17.83 -0.42
CA SER A 69 -23.76 17.08 -1.62
C SER A 69 -23.27 15.68 -1.27
N HIS A 70 -23.57 14.70 -2.14
CA HIS A 70 -23.07 13.33 -2.06
C HIS A 70 -21.63 13.16 -2.58
N PHE A 71 -20.93 14.25 -2.92
CA PHE A 71 -19.58 14.19 -3.48
C PHE A 71 -18.58 13.44 -2.57
N SER A 72 -18.64 13.66 -1.25
CA SER A 72 -17.80 12.94 -0.29
C SER A 72 -18.02 11.42 -0.34
N GLN A 73 -19.28 11.02 -0.49
CA GLN A 73 -19.68 9.61 -0.52
C GLN A 73 -19.16 8.91 -1.79
N TYR A 74 -19.15 9.60 -2.95
CA TYR A 74 -18.57 9.04 -4.18
C TYR A 74 -17.05 8.87 -4.10
N ILE A 75 -16.34 9.83 -3.50
CA ILE A 75 -14.89 9.71 -3.26
C ILE A 75 -14.61 8.51 -2.35
N GLU A 76 -15.37 8.36 -1.27
CA GLU A 76 -15.24 7.26 -0.33
C GLU A 76 -15.41 5.90 -1.04
N TYR A 77 -16.47 5.73 -1.85
CA TYR A 77 -16.64 4.51 -2.63
C TYR A 77 -15.49 4.25 -3.60
N GLY A 78 -14.93 5.30 -4.22
CA GLY A 78 -13.75 5.17 -5.07
C GLY A 78 -12.54 4.61 -4.33
N VAL A 79 -12.28 5.10 -3.12
CA VAL A 79 -11.19 4.60 -2.25
C VAL A 79 -11.44 3.14 -1.88
N ILE A 80 -12.66 2.80 -1.42
CA ILE A 80 -13.03 1.43 -1.03
C ILE A 80 -12.83 0.45 -2.18
N ILE A 81 -13.24 0.82 -3.40
CA ILE A 81 -13.07 -0.04 -4.58
C ILE A 81 -11.59 -0.27 -4.87
N PHE A 82 -10.76 0.77 -4.77
CA PHE A 82 -9.33 0.63 -5.01
C PHE A 82 -8.65 -0.22 -3.93
N GLU A 83 -9.01 -0.05 -2.66
CA GLU A 83 -8.51 -0.88 -1.57
C GLU A 83 -8.95 -2.33 -1.70
N ALA A 84 -10.21 -2.58 -2.07
CA ALA A 84 -10.70 -3.93 -2.36
C ALA A 84 -9.90 -4.57 -3.49
N PHE A 85 -9.57 -3.83 -4.55
CA PHE A 85 -8.69 -4.29 -5.62
C PHE A 85 -7.29 -4.67 -5.09
N LEU A 86 -6.66 -3.82 -4.27
CA LEU A 86 -5.36 -4.14 -3.69
C LEU A 86 -5.41 -5.40 -2.82
N LEU A 87 -6.41 -5.52 -1.95
CA LEU A 87 -6.52 -6.64 -1.02
C LEU A 87 -6.87 -7.95 -1.73
N ILE A 88 -7.98 -7.96 -2.46
CA ILE A 88 -8.54 -9.17 -3.07
C ILE A 88 -7.77 -9.54 -4.34
N GLY A 89 -7.38 -8.54 -5.13
CA GLY A 89 -6.70 -8.75 -6.41
C GLY A 89 -5.21 -9.03 -6.29
N LEU A 90 -4.53 -8.50 -5.27
CA LEU A 90 -3.07 -8.60 -5.14
C LEU A 90 -2.62 -9.24 -3.82
N SER A 91 -2.93 -8.64 -2.68
CA SER A 91 -2.35 -9.00 -1.38
C SER A 91 -2.73 -10.41 -0.92
N ILE A 92 -4.01 -10.76 -0.98
CA ILE A 92 -4.50 -12.09 -0.55
C ILE A 92 -3.93 -13.21 -1.43
N PRO A 93 -3.98 -13.11 -2.79
CA PRO A 93 -3.33 -14.08 -3.67
C PRO A 93 -1.83 -14.25 -3.40
N LEU A 94 -1.09 -13.14 -3.23
CA LEU A 94 0.34 -13.17 -2.97
C LEU A 94 0.66 -13.84 -1.62
N TYR A 95 -0.09 -13.52 -0.57
CA TYR A 95 0.03 -14.17 0.73
C TYR A 95 -0.17 -15.69 0.64
N SER A 96 -1.18 -16.12 -0.09
CA SER A 96 -1.47 -17.55 -0.31
C SER A 96 -0.29 -18.28 -0.96
N GLN A 97 0.31 -17.69 -2.00
CA GLN A 97 1.48 -18.29 -2.67
C GLN A 97 2.68 -18.44 -1.74
N ILE A 98 2.94 -17.46 -0.86
CA ILE A 98 4.12 -17.45 0.00
C ILE A 98 3.93 -18.32 1.25
N LYS A 99 2.70 -18.38 1.79
CA LYS A 99 2.45 -18.95 3.13
C LYS A 99 1.65 -20.23 3.16
N THR A 100 0.82 -20.50 2.16
CA THR A 100 -0.08 -21.67 2.21
C THR A 100 0.23 -22.72 1.14
N LYS A 101 0.85 -22.33 0.04
CA LYS A 101 1.25 -23.23 -1.06
C LYS A 101 2.75 -23.50 -1.06
N LEU A 102 3.23 -24.16 0.00
CA LEU A 102 4.65 -24.50 0.11
C LEU A 102 5.00 -25.67 -0.83
N PRO A 103 6.16 -25.62 -1.50
CA PRO A 103 6.66 -26.72 -2.34
C PRO A 103 6.94 -27.99 -1.52
N SER A 104 6.95 -29.15 -2.17
CA SER A 104 7.19 -30.42 -1.47
C SER A 104 8.66 -30.57 -1.07
N ALA A 105 8.93 -31.47 -0.11
CA ALA A 105 10.26 -31.62 0.49
C ALA A 105 11.38 -31.99 -0.51
N ASN A 106 11.03 -32.55 -1.67
CA ASN A 106 11.96 -32.91 -2.76
C ASN A 106 12.21 -31.77 -3.76
N GLU A 107 11.47 -30.66 -3.68
CA GLU A 107 11.61 -29.48 -4.53
C GLU A 107 12.38 -28.35 -3.83
N VAL A 108 12.83 -28.59 -2.59
CA VAL A 108 13.45 -27.57 -1.74
C VAL A 108 14.81 -28.02 -1.21
N HIS A 109 15.67 -27.04 -0.99
CA HIS A 109 16.87 -27.22 -0.19
C HIS A 109 16.54 -26.98 1.29
N HIS A 110 16.73 -28.01 2.11
CA HIS A 110 16.57 -27.91 3.56
C HIS A 110 17.82 -27.29 4.16
N ILE A 111 17.65 -26.17 4.86
CA ILE A 111 18.72 -25.47 5.57
C ILE A 111 18.31 -25.38 7.03
N ARG A 112 19.17 -25.84 7.94
CA ARG A 112 18.94 -25.66 9.37
C ARG A 112 19.68 -24.43 9.86
N VAL A 113 18.92 -23.48 10.41
CA VAL A 113 19.46 -22.25 10.97
C VAL A 113 19.22 -22.24 12.48
N VAL A 114 20.28 -22.12 13.27
CA VAL A 114 20.22 -22.09 14.74
C VAL A 114 20.76 -20.76 15.27
N ALA A 115 19.92 -20.02 16.00
CA ALA A 115 20.28 -18.76 16.63
C ALA A 115 21.05 -18.98 17.94
N GLN A 116 22.08 -18.15 18.18
CA GLN A 116 22.86 -18.05 19.41
C GLN A 116 23.11 -16.57 19.76
N GLN A 117 23.48 -16.25 20.99
CA GLN A 117 23.94 -14.90 21.36
C GLN A 117 25.46 -14.79 21.16
N PHE A 118 26.01 -13.99 20.24
CA PHE A 118 25.39 -13.22 19.13
C PHE A 118 25.84 -13.82 17.79
N ASN A 119 25.39 -15.04 17.48
CA ASN A 119 25.85 -15.81 16.31
C ASN A 119 24.72 -16.62 15.65
N TRP A 120 24.95 -17.07 14.42
CA TRP A 120 24.07 -17.96 13.66
C TRP A 120 24.88 -19.16 13.16
N ASN A 121 24.39 -20.37 13.43
CA ASN A 121 24.96 -21.59 12.86
C ASN A 121 24.04 -22.09 11.75
N ILE A 122 24.63 -22.42 10.60
CA ILE A 122 23.94 -22.84 9.39
C ILE A 122 24.56 -24.16 8.95
N HIS A 123 23.73 -25.20 8.77
CA HIS A 123 24.15 -26.52 8.32
C HIS A 123 23.06 -27.26 7.55
#